data_AF-A0AAD9QQ84-F1
#
_entry.id   AF-A0AAD9QQ84-F1
#
_cell.length_a   1.000
_cell.length_b   1.000
_cell.length_c   1.000
_cell.angle_alpha   90.00
_cell.angle_beta   90.00
_cell.angle_gamma   90.00
#
_symmetry.space_group_name_H-M   'P 1'
#
loop_
_entity.id
_entity.type
_entity.pdbx_description
1 polymer ?
#
loop_
_entity_poly.entity_id
_entity_poly.type
_entity_poly.pdbx_seq_one_letter_code
_entity_poly.pdbx_strand_id
1 'polypeptide(L)'
;MQTLTSRKRDPHREAVFRKKIADTLNKCSVPKFFVDKRSVRDHVGILVNRHKKKLKDEEKALGITPEKPSELDLAFDTIIALEESADAEVHDTDSAKKEKIESDRAKAEGIRLKAMEKLSETRKGESTCASEEDNSKNKRRRGSNAILYLSQRAELNYELKREEIDIRK
;
A
#
# COMPACT_ATOMS: atom_id res chain seq x y z
N MET A 1 -25.87 10.37 6.88
CA MET A 1 -24.90 9.98 7.92
C MET A 1 -23.49 10.22 7.37
N GLN A 2 -22.94 11.42 7.52
CA GLN A 2 -21.57 11.69 7.07
C GLN A 2 -20.60 11.04 8.05
N THR A 3 -19.81 10.08 7.59
CA THR A 3 -18.75 9.45 8.37
C THR A 3 -17.59 10.43 8.51
N LEU A 4 -17.35 10.92 9.72
CA LEU A 4 -16.18 11.74 10.05
C LEU A 4 -14.93 10.86 9.97
N THR A 5 -14.34 10.77 8.77
CA THR A 5 -13.04 10.12 8.60
C THR A 5 -11.99 10.97 9.34
N SER A 6 -11.17 10.32 10.18
CA SER A 6 -10.07 10.98 10.89
C SER A 6 -9.02 11.41 9.86
N ARG A 7 -9.06 12.69 9.47
CA ARG A 7 -8.16 13.29 8.47
C ARG A 7 -6.73 13.32 9.01
N LYS A 8 -5.76 12.88 8.20
CA LYS A 8 -4.33 13.02 8.49
C LYS A 8 -3.93 14.47 8.23
N ARG A 9 -3.72 15.23 9.30
CA ARG A 9 -3.13 16.58 9.26
C ARG A 9 -1.74 16.51 8.66
N ASP A 10 -1.30 17.54 7.94
CA ASP A 10 0.11 17.67 7.54
C ASP A 10 0.98 17.76 8.80
N PRO A 11 1.74 16.68 9.14
CA PRO A 11 2.46 16.61 10.40
C PRO A 11 3.60 17.63 10.47
N HIS A 12 4.10 18.10 9.32
CA HIS A 12 5.27 18.96 9.25
C HIS A 12 4.91 20.44 9.48
N ARG A 13 3.86 20.95 8.83
CA ARG A 13 3.40 22.34 9.03
C ARG A 13 2.88 22.57 10.45
N GLU A 14 2.04 21.66 10.95
CA GLU A 14 1.50 21.67 12.31
C GLU A 14 2.65 21.60 13.35
N ALA A 15 3.70 20.84 13.01
CA ALA A 15 4.87 20.72 13.84
C ALA A 15 5.67 22.03 14.00
N VAL A 16 5.89 22.73 12.88
CA VAL A 16 6.65 23.97 12.84
C VAL A 16 5.89 25.09 13.54
N PHE A 17 4.58 25.21 13.30
CA PHE A 17 3.74 26.23 13.92
C PHE A 17 3.72 26.11 15.45
N ARG A 18 3.51 24.89 15.97
CA ARG A 18 3.50 24.64 17.42
C ARG A 18 4.84 24.86 18.09
N LYS A 19 5.94 24.59 17.39
CA LYS A 19 7.28 24.91 17.87
C LYS A 19 7.46 26.43 18.01
N LYS A 20 7.03 27.21 17.02
CA LYS A 20 7.08 28.68 17.08
C LYS A 20 6.29 29.22 18.28
N ILE A 21 5.09 28.69 18.55
CA ILE A 21 4.29 29.08 19.72
C ILE A 21 5.05 28.78 21.02
N ALA A 22 5.59 27.57 21.16
CA ALA A 22 6.37 27.20 22.35
C ALA A 22 7.57 28.14 22.54
N ASP A 23 8.32 28.43 21.47
CA ASP A 23 9.45 29.34 21.50
C ASP A 23 9.03 30.77 21.88
N THR A 24 7.89 31.27 21.38
CA THR A 24 7.38 32.59 21.77
C THR A 24 6.92 32.64 23.22
N LEU A 25 6.23 31.60 23.71
CA LEU A 25 5.78 31.54 25.10
C LEU A 25 6.98 31.46 26.06
N ASN A 26 7.98 30.65 25.75
CA ASN A 26 9.19 30.52 26.56
C ASN A 26 10.06 31.80 26.58
N LYS A 27 9.89 32.70 25.59
CA LYS A 27 10.55 34.02 25.58
C LYS A 27 9.85 35.05 26.46
N CYS A 28 8.59 34.83 26.85
CA CYS A 28 7.90 35.73 27.77
C CYS A 28 8.57 35.70 29.15
N SER A 29 8.94 36.88 29.65
CA SER A 29 9.62 37.03 30.94
C SER A 29 8.66 36.85 32.12
N VAL A 30 7.44 37.41 32.02
CA VAL A 30 6.39 37.31 33.03
C VAL A 30 5.04 37.18 32.32
N PRO A 31 4.30 36.08 32.46
CA PRO A 31 4.66 34.85 33.17
C PRO A 31 5.80 34.10 32.47
N LYS A 32 6.68 33.45 33.25
CA LYS A 32 7.73 32.58 32.72
C LYS A 32 7.12 31.23 32.35
N PHE A 33 7.05 30.94 31.05
CA PHE A 33 6.56 29.67 30.56
C PHE A 33 7.70 28.66 30.39
N PHE A 34 7.39 27.39 30.64
CA PHE A 34 8.24 26.25 30.29
C PHE A 34 7.38 25.24 29.55
N VAL A 35 7.29 25.42 28.24
CA VAL A 35 6.41 24.64 27.38
C VAL A 35 7.17 24.06 26.19
N ASP A 36 6.89 22.79 25.90
CA ASP A 36 7.36 22.12 24.69
C ASP A 36 6.27 22.13 23.61
N LYS A 37 6.70 21.93 22.36
CA LYS A 37 5.81 21.71 21.21
C LYS A 37 4.72 20.66 21.49
N ARG A 38 5.05 19.62 22.24
CA ARG A 38 4.11 18.55 22.63
C ARG A 38 3.03 19.08 23.57
N SER A 39 3.44 19.82 24.60
CA SER A 39 2.53 20.43 25.58
C SER A 39 1.58 21.42 24.92
N VAL A 40 2.08 22.25 23.98
CA VAL A 40 1.25 23.18 23.18
C VAL A 40 0.19 22.41 22.41
N ARG A 41 0.56 21.34 21.69
CA ARG A 41 -0.41 20.51 20.96
C ARG A 41 -1.51 19.99 21.87
N ASP A 42 -1.10 19.32 22.95
CA ASP A 42 -2.03 18.59 23.79
C ASP A 42 -2.97 19.58 24.51
N HIS A 43 -2.46 20.75 24.91
CA HIS A 43 -3.26 21.81 25.51
C HIS A 43 -4.24 22.46 24.53
N VAL A 44 -3.82 22.79 23.30
CA VAL A 44 -4.71 23.33 22.26
C VAL A 44 -5.85 22.35 21.99
N GLY A 45 -5.57 21.05 21.91
CA GLY A 45 -6.61 20.02 21.76
C GLY A 45 -7.63 20.02 22.91
N ILE A 46 -7.17 20.20 24.16
CA ILE A 46 -8.06 20.31 25.32
C ILE A 46 -8.95 21.56 25.21
N LEU A 47 -8.38 22.71 24.83
CA LEU A 47 -9.12 23.97 24.70
C LEU A 47 -10.19 23.88 23.61
N VAL A 48 -9.84 23.38 22.42
CA VAL A 48 -10.78 23.18 21.31
C VAL A 48 -11.90 22.22 21.71
N ASN A 49 -11.58 21.12 22.39
CA ASN A 49 -12.60 20.17 22.84
C ASN A 49 -13.54 20.78 23.89
N ARG A 50 -13.00 21.60 24.80
CA ARG A 50 -13.80 22.32 25.80
C ARG A 50 -14.75 23.31 25.12
N HIS A 51 -14.27 24.07 24.15
CA HIS A 51 -15.08 25.01 23.35
C HIS A 51 -16.23 24.29 22.64
N LYS A 52 -15.91 23.22 21.90
CA LYS A 52 -16.93 22.40 21.22
C LYS A 52 -17.93 21.76 22.17
N LYS A 53 -17.52 21.43 23.40
CA LYS A 53 -18.43 20.90 24.42
C LYS A 53 -19.40 21.97 24.92
N LYS A 54 -18.92 23.19 25.20
CA LYS A 54 -19.76 24.32 25.61
C LYS A 54 -20.86 24.58 24.57
N LEU A 55 -20.49 24.71 23.29
CA LEU A 55 -21.44 24.92 22.19
C LEU A 55 -22.51 23.82 22.14
N LYS A 56 -22.13 22.55 22.30
CA LYS A 56 -23.09 21.43 22.33
C LYS A 56 -24.00 21.44 23.54
N ASP A 57 -23.49 21.85 24.68
CA ASP A 57 -24.27 21.93 25.92
C ASP A 57 -25.27 23.11 25.83
N GLU A 58 -24.87 24.22 25.23
CA GLU A 58 -25.73 25.37 24.89
C GLU A 58 -26.82 24.98 23.88
N GLU A 59 -26.47 24.27 22.79
CA GLU A 59 -27.44 23.76 21.80
C GLU A 59 -28.49 22.82 22.42
N LYS A 60 -28.08 21.98 23.39
CA LYS A 60 -28.96 21.02 24.06
C LYS A 60 -29.85 21.67 25.11
N ALA A 61 -29.41 22.76 25.73
CA ALA A 61 -30.19 23.55 26.66
C ALA A 61 -31.20 24.42 25.88
N LEU A 62 -32.13 23.78 25.16
CA LEU A 62 -33.20 24.42 24.41
C LEU A 62 -34.02 25.32 25.34
N GLY A 63 -33.79 26.64 25.28
CA GLY A 63 -34.58 27.63 26.00
C GLY A 63 -33.82 28.86 26.51
N ILE A 64 -32.49 28.88 26.50
CA ILE A 64 -31.69 30.05 26.90
C ILE A 64 -30.98 30.59 25.67
N THR A 65 -31.11 31.90 25.44
CA THR A 65 -30.42 32.60 24.36
C THR A 65 -28.90 32.43 24.57
N PRO A 66 -28.14 31.94 23.58
CA PRO A 66 -26.70 31.81 23.72
C PRO A 66 -26.12 33.19 24.07
N GLU A 67 -25.26 33.22 25.08
CA GLU A 67 -24.50 34.42 25.42
C GLU A 67 -23.70 34.87 24.20
N LYS A 68 -23.52 36.18 24.02
CA LYS A 68 -22.73 36.69 22.90
C LYS A 68 -21.35 36.05 22.93
N PRO A 69 -20.85 35.51 21.80
CA PRO A 69 -19.56 34.81 21.79
C PRO A 69 -18.47 35.74 22.29
N SER A 70 -17.66 35.25 23.23
CA SER A 70 -16.53 36.02 23.75
C SER A 70 -15.46 36.19 22.65
N GLU A 71 -14.61 37.21 22.78
CA GLU A 71 -13.43 37.37 21.91
C GLU A 71 -12.56 36.12 21.88
N LEU A 72 -12.48 35.40 23.01
CA LEU A 72 -11.78 34.12 23.10
C LEU A 72 -12.45 33.02 22.28
N ASP A 73 -13.78 32.97 22.28
CA ASP A 73 -14.55 31.98 21.54
C ASP A 73 -14.40 32.20 20.03
N LEU A 74 -14.44 33.47 19.60
CA LEU A 74 -14.15 33.86 18.23
C LEU A 74 -12.71 33.49 17.84
N ALA A 75 -11.74 33.70 18.74
CA ALA A 75 -10.35 33.29 18.50
C ALA A 75 -10.24 31.76 18.32
N PHE A 76 -10.96 30.96 19.12
CA PHE A 76 -10.99 29.51 18.92
C PHE A 76 -11.60 29.13 17.58
N ASP A 77 -12.71 29.75 17.18
CA ASP A 77 -13.36 29.48 15.90
C ASP A 77 -12.44 29.82 14.72
N THR A 78 -11.71 30.94 14.79
CA THR A 78 -10.72 31.29 13.76
C THR A 78 -9.56 30.31 13.68
N ILE A 79 -9.04 29.84 14.82
CA ILE A 79 -7.98 28.82 14.87
C ILE A 79 -8.47 27.52 14.22
N ILE A 80 -9.69 27.08 14.57
CA ILE A 80 -10.29 25.87 14.01
C ILE A 80 -10.46 26.01 12.49
N ALA A 81 -10.98 27.15 12.02
CA ALA A 81 -11.17 27.40 10.59
C ALA A 81 -9.83 27.43 9.82
N LEU A 82 -8.78 28.02 10.41
CA LEU A 82 -7.43 28.04 9.82
C LEU A 82 -6.80 26.64 9.77
N GLU A 83 -7.01 25.81 10.80
CA GLU A 83 -6.56 24.42 10.80
C GLU A 83 -7.31 23.60 9.74
N GLU A 84 -8.62 23.76 9.61
CA GLU A 84 -9.45 23.01 8.65
C GLU A 84 -9.17 23.40 7.19
N SER A 85 -8.92 24.68 6.92
CA SER A 85 -8.55 25.17 5.57
C SER A 85 -7.15 24.72 5.16
N ALA A 86 -6.20 24.69 6.09
CA ALA A 86 -4.87 24.14 5.83
C ALA A 86 -4.91 22.64 5.49
N ASP A 87 -5.83 21.88 6.09
CA ASP A 87 -6.05 20.46 5.76
C ASP A 87 -6.69 20.27 4.37
N ALA A 88 -7.50 21.23 3.90
CA ALA A 88 -8.13 21.18 2.58
C ALA A 88 -7.09 21.32 1.45
N GLU A 89 -6.10 22.21 1.58
CA GLU A 89 -5.04 22.36 0.57
C GLU A 89 -4.15 21.11 0.44
N VAL A 90 -3.95 20.36 1.54
CA VAL A 90 -3.19 19.10 1.52
C VAL A 90 -3.94 18.02 0.74
N HIS A 91 -5.28 18.03 0.78
CA HIS A 91 -6.12 17.08 0.06
C HIS A 91 -5.90 17.12 -1.46
N ASP A 92 -5.66 18.29 -2.03
CA ASP A 92 -5.40 18.45 -3.47
C ASP A 92 -4.04 17.88 -3.90
N THR A 93 -3.07 17.82 -2.99
CA THR A 93 -1.77 17.20 -3.29
C THR A 93 -1.78 15.69 -3.09
N ASP A 94 -2.63 15.18 -2.19
CA ASP A 94 -2.78 13.75 -1.93
C ASP A 94 -3.72 13.06 -2.93
N SER A 95 -4.67 13.78 -3.55
CA SER A 95 -5.47 13.27 -4.67
C SER A 95 -4.57 12.87 -5.85
N ALA A 96 -3.57 13.70 -6.19
CA ALA A 96 -2.60 13.39 -7.24
C ALA A 96 -1.73 12.16 -6.92
N LYS A 97 -1.45 11.88 -5.63
CA LYS A 97 -0.76 10.64 -5.22
C LYS A 97 -1.68 9.43 -5.29
N LYS A 98 -2.96 9.58 -4.92
CA LYS A 98 -3.96 8.51 -5.04
C LYS A 98 -4.19 8.11 -6.49
N GLU A 99 -4.27 9.08 -7.40
CA GLU A 99 -4.43 8.83 -8.83
C GLU A 99 -3.25 8.04 -9.42
N LYS A 100 -2.01 8.34 -8.99
CA LYS A 100 -0.83 7.55 -9.36
C LYS A 100 -0.90 6.10 -8.85
N ILE A 101 -1.31 5.92 -7.60
CA ILE A 101 -1.47 4.57 -7.00
C ILE A 101 -2.56 3.77 -7.74
N GLU A 102 -3.67 4.41 -8.09
CA GLU A 102 -4.77 3.78 -8.82
C GLU A 102 -4.38 3.45 -10.27
N SER A 103 -3.65 4.35 -10.95
CA SER A 103 -3.05 4.11 -12.25
C SER A 103 -2.13 2.88 -12.25
N ASP A 104 -1.23 2.79 -11.27
CA ASP A 104 -0.30 1.67 -11.16
C ASP A 104 -1.00 0.36 -10.81
N ARG A 105 -2.07 0.42 -10.00
CA ARG A 105 -2.93 -0.73 -9.73
C ARG A 105 -3.64 -1.22 -10.99
N ALA A 106 -4.22 -0.33 -11.78
CA ALA A 106 -4.89 -0.68 -13.04
C ALA A 106 -3.92 -1.32 -14.04
N LYS A 107 -2.68 -0.80 -14.15
CA LYS A 107 -1.62 -1.41 -14.97
C LYS A 107 -1.29 -2.82 -14.51
N ALA A 108 -1.12 -3.03 -13.20
CA ALA A 108 -0.81 -4.34 -12.64
C ALA A 108 -1.94 -5.36 -12.88
N GLU A 109 -3.20 -4.94 -12.69
CA GLU A 109 -4.36 -5.78 -12.97
C GLU A 109 -4.50 -6.13 -14.46
N GLY A 110 -4.20 -5.18 -15.35
CA GLY A 110 -4.15 -5.42 -16.80
C GLY A 110 -3.08 -6.44 -17.22
N ILE A 111 -1.88 -6.37 -16.63
CA ILE A 111 -0.82 -7.37 -16.86
C ILE A 111 -1.27 -8.75 -16.38
N ARG A 112 -1.92 -8.83 -15.21
CA ARG A 112 -2.46 -10.09 -14.67
C ARG A 112 -3.49 -10.71 -15.60
N LEU A 113 -4.47 -9.93 -16.06
CA LEU A 113 -5.51 -10.37 -17.01
C LEU A 113 -4.90 -10.89 -18.32
N LYS A 114 -3.96 -10.13 -18.91
CA LYS A 114 -3.27 -10.53 -20.14
C LYS A 114 -2.45 -11.81 -19.98
N ALA A 115 -1.90 -12.06 -18.79
CA ALA A 115 -1.22 -13.32 -18.48
C ALA A 115 -2.21 -14.49 -18.36
N MET A 116 -3.36 -14.28 -17.72
CA MET A 116 -4.40 -15.31 -17.60
C MET A 116 -5.03 -15.68 -18.95
N GLU A 117 -5.20 -14.71 -19.85
CA GLU A 117 -5.71 -14.93 -21.21
C GLU A 117 -4.80 -15.85 -22.02
N LYS A 118 -3.49 -15.60 -22.04
CA LYS A 118 -2.50 -16.46 -22.74
C LYS A 118 -2.49 -17.90 -22.24
N LEU A 119 -2.70 -18.13 -20.93
CA LEU A 119 -2.83 -19.49 -20.39
C LEU A 119 -4.08 -20.20 -20.95
N SER A 120 -5.18 -19.47 -21.17
CA SER A 120 -6.40 -20.03 -21.77
C SER A 120 -6.23 -20.36 -23.26
N GLU A 121 -5.43 -19.59 -24.01
CA GLU A 121 -5.09 -19.87 -25.41
C GLU A 121 -4.29 -21.18 -25.55
N THR A 122 -3.31 -21.41 -24.67
CA THR A 122 -2.52 -22.66 -24.68
C THR A 122 -3.34 -23.91 -24.35
N ARG A 123 -4.50 -23.76 -23.68
CA ARG A 123 -5.45 -24.87 -23.45
C ARG A 123 -6.35 -25.15 -24.65
N LYS A 124 -6.64 -24.17 -25.51
CA LYS A 124 -7.38 -24.39 -26.77
C LYS A 124 -6.53 -25.04 -27.86
N GLY A 125 -5.20 -24.96 -27.75
CA GLY A 125 -4.26 -25.62 -28.68
C GLY A 125 -4.13 -27.14 -28.55
N GLU A 126 -4.75 -27.77 -27.54
CA GLU A 126 -4.71 -29.23 -27.33
C GLU A 126 -6.00 -29.95 -27.78
N SER A 127 -7.00 -29.23 -28.33
CA SER A 127 -8.32 -29.82 -28.61
C SER A 127 -8.70 -29.96 -30.09
N THR A 128 -7.85 -29.62 -31.06
CA THR A 128 -8.22 -29.86 -32.46
C THR A 128 -7.03 -30.33 -33.30
N CYS A 129 -7.26 -31.49 -33.94
CA CYS A 129 -6.56 -32.06 -35.07
C CYS A 129 -5.40 -33.02 -34.73
N ALA A 130 -5.77 -34.30 -34.67
CA ALA A 130 -4.97 -35.34 -35.29
C ALA A 130 -4.75 -34.98 -36.77
N SER A 131 -3.57 -34.47 -37.10
CA SER A 131 -3.09 -34.32 -38.48
C SER A 131 -1.57 -34.31 -38.42
N GLU A 132 -0.99 -35.11 -39.30
CA GLU A 132 0.44 -35.28 -39.46
C GLU A 132 1.10 -33.95 -39.84
N GLU A 133 2.39 -33.84 -39.47
CA GLU A 133 3.35 -32.81 -39.85
C GLU A 133 3.37 -31.48 -39.06
N ASP A 134 4.61 -31.12 -38.74
CA ASP A 134 5.12 -29.90 -38.08
C ASP A 134 4.85 -29.68 -36.58
N ASN A 135 5.66 -30.38 -35.77
CA ASN A 135 6.01 -29.91 -34.43
C ASN A 135 7.51 -29.60 -34.36
N SER A 136 7.92 -28.43 -34.86
CA SER A 136 9.23 -27.81 -34.60
C SER A 136 9.41 -27.30 -33.16
N LYS A 137 8.68 -27.86 -32.19
CA LYS A 137 8.88 -27.57 -30.75
C LYS A 137 9.94 -28.51 -30.18
N ASN A 138 11.18 -28.03 -30.21
CA ASN A 138 12.26 -28.41 -29.31
C ASN A 138 12.44 -29.93 -29.11
N LYS A 139 12.81 -30.64 -30.18
CA LYS A 139 13.22 -32.05 -30.12
C LYS A 139 14.48 -32.13 -29.25
N ARG A 140 14.32 -32.43 -27.95
CA ARG A 140 15.43 -32.81 -27.06
C ARG A 140 16.33 -33.75 -27.85
N ARG A 141 17.60 -33.39 -28.00
CA ARG A 141 18.61 -34.17 -28.73
C ARG A 141 18.58 -35.59 -28.18
N ARG A 142 17.86 -36.50 -28.88
CA ARG A 142 17.76 -37.91 -28.47
C ARG A 142 19.18 -38.42 -28.40
N GLY A 143 19.56 -38.98 -27.25
CA GLY A 143 20.86 -39.61 -27.03
C GLY A 143 20.99 -40.91 -27.82
N SER A 144 20.77 -40.85 -29.14
CA SER A 144 20.82 -42.00 -30.06
C SER A 144 22.15 -42.73 -29.90
N ASN A 145 23.26 -41.98 -29.78
CA ASN A 145 24.59 -42.53 -29.58
C ASN A 145 24.74 -43.26 -28.23
N ALA A 146 24.10 -42.76 -27.17
CA ALA A 146 24.14 -43.41 -25.86
C ALA A 146 23.34 -44.72 -25.85
N ILE A 147 22.21 -44.78 -26.55
CA ILE A 147 21.41 -46.00 -26.67
C ILE A 147 22.13 -47.05 -27.52
N LEU A 148 22.75 -46.65 -28.65
CA LEU A 148 23.55 -47.56 -29.48
C LEU A 148 24.77 -48.13 -28.72
N TYR A 149 25.44 -47.31 -27.91
CA TYR A 149 26.54 -47.79 -27.07
C TYR A 149 26.06 -48.79 -26.01
N LEU A 150 24.91 -48.53 -25.38
CA LEU A 150 24.33 -49.45 -24.39
C LEU A 150 23.90 -50.79 -25.01
N SER A 151 23.32 -50.78 -26.23
CA SER A 151 22.94 -52.01 -26.92
C SER A 151 24.16 -52.82 -27.34
N GLN A 152 25.15 -52.18 -27.96
CA GLN A 152 26.39 -52.86 -28.38
C GLN A 152 27.15 -53.44 -27.18
N ARG A 153 27.20 -52.71 -26.07
CA ARG A 153 27.80 -53.22 -24.83
C ARG A 153 27.02 -54.38 -24.24
N ALA A 154 25.69 -54.41 -24.36
CA ALA A 154 24.88 -55.54 -23.89
C ALA A 154 25.14 -56.81 -24.70
N GLU A 155 25.28 -56.68 -26.03
CA GLU A 155 25.63 -57.79 -26.93
C GLU A 155 26.99 -58.40 -26.58
N LEU A 156 28.04 -57.58 -26.45
CA LEU A 156 29.37 -58.04 -26.07
C LEU A 156 29.41 -58.74 -24.71
N ASN A 157 28.70 -58.20 -23.70
CA ASN A 157 28.62 -58.85 -22.39
C ASN A 157 27.90 -60.19 -22.45
N TYR A 158 26.92 -60.33 -23.33
CA TYR A 158 26.20 -61.57 -23.51
C TYR A 158 27.06 -62.64 -24.19
N GLU A 159 27.85 -62.27 -25.19
CA GLU A 159 28.84 -63.15 -25.84
C GLU A 159 29.91 -63.62 -24.87
N LEU A 160 30.55 -62.70 -24.13
CA LEU A 160 31.53 -63.07 -23.09
C LEU A 160 30.94 -64.03 -22.06
N LYS A 161 29.69 -63.81 -21.64
CA LYS A 161 29.02 -64.70 -20.69
C LYS A 161 28.75 -66.09 -21.28
N ARG A 162 28.45 -66.20 -22.58
CA ARG A 162 28.33 -67.50 -23.26
C ARG A 162 29.67 -68.23 -23.29
N GLU A 163 30.74 -67.54 -23.69
CA GLU A 163 32.10 -68.10 -23.69
C GLU A 163 32.54 -68.53 -22.28
N GLU A 164 32.27 -67.72 -21.25
CA GLU A 164 32.55 -68.11 -19.86
C GLU A 164 31.79 -69.37 -19.43
N ILE A 165 30.54 -69.54 -19.85
CA ILE A 165 29.74 -70.73 -19.55
C ILE A 165 30.32 -71.95 -20.29
N ASP A 166 30.74 -71.79 -21.54
CA ASP A 166 31.28 -72.89 -22.33
C ASP A 166 32.69 -73.30 -21.90
N ILE A 167 33.52 -72.38 -21.39
CA ILE A 167 34.83 -72.70 -20.78
C ILE A 167 34.66 -73.36 -19.40
N ARG A 168 33.56 -73.07 -18.67
CA ARG A 168 33.26 -73.67 -17.37
C ARG A 168 32.53 -75.02 -17.45
N LYS A 169 32.14 -75.47 -18.64
CA LYS A 169 31.64 -76.82 -18.89
C LYS A 169 32.80 -77.79 -19.09
#